data_AF-A0A256XGE7-F1
#
_entry.id   AF-A0A256XGE7-F1
#
_cell.length_a   1.000
_cell.length_b   1.000
_cell.length_c   1.000
_cell.angle_alpha   90.00
_cell.angle_beta   90.00
_cell.angle_gamma   90.00
#
_symmetry.space_group_name_H-M   'P 1'
#
loop_
_entity.id
_entity.type
_entity.pdbx_description
1 polymer ?
#
loop_
_entity_poly.entity_id
_entity_poly.type
_entity_poly.pdbx_seq_one_letter_code
_entity_poly.pdbx_strand_id
1 'polypeptide(L)'
;KDKGLDILVNAFKIVKDRYSNVKLILAGDIQEIHAHFDYLNKITELINHNDIIMIRKFLTRDELQLILALSDLIVLPYIDSCHDLGVSGALHLAIDSLKLMFILKFQDL
;
A
#
# COMPACT_ATOMS: atom_id res chain seq x y z
N LYS A 1 -6.71 -1.57 -13.34
CA LYS A 1 -5.45 -0.82 -13.59
C LYS A 1 -4.55 -0.93 -12.37
N ASP A 2 -3.29 -1.35 -12.54
CA ASP A 2 -2.39 -1.76 -11.46
C ASP A 2 -2.04 -0.64 -10.48
N LYS A 3 -2.25 -0.88 -9.18
CA LYS A 3 -1.88 0.06 -8.09
C LYS A 3 -0.49 -0.23 -7.51
N GLY A 4 0.35 -0.98 -8.22
CA GLY A 4 1.70 -1.34 -7.79
C GLY A 4 1.84 -2.11 -6.49
N LEU A 5 0.77 -2.78 -6.07
CA LEU A 5 0.77 -3.55 -4.84
C LEU A 5 1.69 -4.77 -4.96
N ASP A 6 1.76 -5.37 -6.13
CA ASP A 6 2.66 -6.49 -6.43
C ASP A 6 4.13 -6.06 -6.33
N ILE A 7 4.49 -4.89 -6.86
CA ILE A 7 5.81 -4.29 -6.71
C ILE A 7 6.11 -4.05 -5.22
N LEU A 8 5.18 -3.46 -4.48
CA LEU A 8 5.33 -3.21 -3.04
C LEU A 8 5.57 -4.51 -2.27
N VAL A 9 4.79 -5.56 -2.53
CA VAL A 9 4.94 -6.83 -1.81
C VAL A 9 6.26 -7.52 -2.17
N ASN A 10 6.68 -7.47 -3.44
CA ASN A 10 7.99 -8.01 -3.84
C ASN A 10 9.16 -7.23 -3.21
N ALA A 11 9.08 -5.91 -3.17
CA ALA A 11 10.07 -5.08 -2.48
C ALA A 11 10.10 -5.38 -0.97
N PHE A 12 8.93 -5.56 -0.35
CA PHE A 12 8.85 -5.92 1.06
C PHE A 12 9.51 -7.26 1.38
N LYS A 13 9.40 -8.27 0.51
CA LYS A 13 10.11 -9.56 0.69
C LYS A 13 11.62 -9.36 0.80
N ILE A 14 12.20 -8.57 -0.09
CA ILE A 14 13.63 -8.24 -0.07
C ILE A 14 14.03 -7.53 1.23
N VAL A 15 13.19 -6.59 1.69
CA VAL A 15 13.40 -5.89 2.97
C VAL A 15 13.32 -6.87 4.14
N LYS A 16 12.33 -7.76 4.14
CA LYS A 16 12.10 -8.73 5.21
C LYS A 16 13.22 -9.75 5.33
N ASP A 17 13.77 -10.20 4.20
CA ASP A 17 14.92 -11.11 4.15
C ASP A 17 16.16 -10.49 4.81
N ARG A 18 16.28 -9.15 4.78
CA ARG A 18 17.37 -8.42 5.45
C ARG A 18 17.04 -7.98 6.88
N TYR A 19 15.78 -7.69 7.17
CA TYR A 19 15.31 -7.13 8.44
C TYR A 19 14.09 -7.90 8.98
N SER A 20 14.33 -8.76 9.97
CA SER A 20 13.29 -9.63 10.54
C SER A 20 12.22 -8.91 11.37
N ASN A 21 12.47 -7.67 11.79
CA ASN A 21 11.58 -6.88 12.65
C ASN A 21 10.68 -5.90 11.89
N VAL A 22 10.43 -6.13 10.60
CA VAL A 22 9.55 -5.29 9.78
C VAL A 22 8.23 -6.01 9.52
N LYS A 23 7.13 -5.26 9.56
CA LYS A 23 5.78 -5.70 9.15
C LYS A 23 5.22 -4.76 8.10
N LEU A 24 4.44 -5.30 7.18
CA LEU A 24 3.73 -4.54 6.16
C LEU A 24 2.24 -4.49 6.49
N ILE A 25 1.67 -3.29 6.57
CA ILE A 25 0.22 -3.11 6.70
C ILE A 25 -0.32 -2.67 5.34
N LEU A 26 -1.21 -3.48 4.77
CA LEU A 26 -1.94 -3.15 3.55
C LEU A 26 -3.37 -2.79 3.93
N ALA A 27 -3.73 -1.52 3.78
CA ALA A 27 -4.98 -0.99 4.30
C ALA A 27 -5.83 -0.39 3.17
N GLY A 28 -7.04 -0.92 3.01
CA GLY A 28 -7.98 -0.51 1.97
C GLY A 28 -8.69 -1.69 1.31
N ASP A 29 -9.78 -1.38 0.63
CA ASP A 29 -10.59 -2.38 -0.08
C ASP A 29 -10.30 -2.39 -1.59
N ILE A 30 -10.49 -3.55 -2.21
CA ILE A 30 -10.29 -3.74 -3.65
C ILE A 30 -11.64 -3.54 -4.33
N GLN A 31 -11.85 -2.32 -4.85
CA GLN A 31 -13.15 -1.87 -5.36
C GLN A 31 -13.61 -2.59 -6.65
N GLU A 32 -12.77 -3.38 -7.32
CA GLU A 32 -13.13 -4.07 -8.56
C GLU A 32 -12.90 -5.59 -8.47
N ILE A 33 -13.84 -6.28 -7.82
CA ILE A 33 -13.84 -7.75 -7.67
C ILE A 33 -14.06 -8.47 -9.01
N HIS A 34 -14.75 -7.86 -9.98
CA HIS A 34 -15.20 -8.57 -11.18
C HIS A 34 -14.24 -8.55 -12.37
N ALA A 35 -13.24 -7.67 -12.40
CA ALA A 35 -12.35 -7.55 -13.57
C ALA A 35 -10.99 -8.26 -13.41
N HIS A 36 -10.55 -8.57 -12.18
CA HIS A 36 -9.15 -8.89 -11.90
C HIS A 36 -8.98 -10.06 -10.91
N PHE A 37 -9.71 -11.16 -11.10
CA PHE A 37 -9.58 -12.37 -10.27
C PHE A 37 -8.14 -12.90 -10.19
N ASP A 38 -7.41 -12.89 -11.31
CA ASP A 38 -6.01 -13.37 -11.34
C ASP A 38 -5.07 -12.48 -10.51
N TYR A 39 -5.28 -11.16 -10.54
CA TYR A 39 -4.52 -10.23 -9.71
C TYR A 39 -4.85 -10.41 -8.23
N LEU A 40 -6.13 -10.58 -7.89
CA LEU A 40 -6.56 -10.86 -6.52
C LEU A 40 -5.95 -12.15 -5.98
N ASN A 41 -5.93 -13.21 -6.78
CA ASN A 41 -5.30 -14.48 -6.43
C ASN A 41 -3.79 -14.31 -6.24
N LYS A 42 -3.10 -13.68 -7.19
CA LYS A 42 -1.66 -13.39 -7.11
C LYS A 42 -1.31 -12.57 -5.87
N ILE A 43 -2.07 -11.51 -5.59
CA ILE A 43 -1.88 -10.68 -4.40
C ILE A 43 -2.18 -11.48 -3.12
N THR A 44 -3.23 -12.29 -3.11
CA THR A 44 -3.57 -13.11 -1.93
C THR A 44 -2.50 -14.17 -1.65
N GLU A 45 -1.95 -14.82 -2.67
CA GLU A 45 -0.80 -15.71 -2.54
C GLU A 45 0.45 -14.98 -2.02
N LEU A 46 0.70 -13.76 -2.51
CA LEU A 46 1.81 -12.94 -2.06
C LEU A 46 1.64 -12.43 -0.62
N ILE A 47 0.40 -12.25 -0.15
CA ILE A 47 0.04 -11.73 1.18
C ILE A 47 -0.01 -12.82 2.26
N ASN A 48 -0.03 -14.12 1.91
CA ASN A 48 -0.06 -15.24 2.87
C ASN A 48 1.21 -15.39 3.76
N HIS A 49 2.00 -14.34 3.91
CA HIS A 49 3.12 -14.25 4.84
C HIS A 49 2.64 -13.69 6.18
N ASN A 50 3.05 -14.29 7.30
CA ASN A 50 2.69 -13.84 8.66
C ASN A 50 3.12 -12.40 9.01
N ASP A 51 3.89 -11.76 8.13
CA ASP A 51 4.43 -10.41 8.31
C ASP A 51 3.68 -9.33 7.52
N ILE A 52 2.64 -9.74 6.78
CA ILE A 52 1.75 -8.83 6.05
C ILE A 52 0.38 -8.86 6.73
N ILE A 53 -0.05 -7.70 7.22
CA ILE A 53 -1.36 -7.49 7.84
C ILE A 53 -2.26 -6.80 6.82
N MET A 54 -3.33 -7.47 6.39
CA MET A 54 -4.26 -6.89 5.43
C MET A 54 -5.56 -6.46 6.11
N ILE A 55 -5.88 -5.17 5.98
CA ILE A 55 -7.13 -4.56 6.48
C ILE A 55 -8.05 -4.36 5.27
N ARG A 56 -8.90 -5.37 5.00
CA ARG A 56 -9.83 -5.42 3.86
C ARG A 56 -11.15 -4.71 4.19
N LYS A 57 -11.10 -3.39 4.35
CA LYS A 57 -12.29 -2.57 4.48
C LYS A 57 -12.03 -1.15 4.01
N PHE A 58 -13.11 -0.45 3.70
CA PHE A 58 -13.05 1.00 3.62
C PHE A 58 -12.69 1.56 5.01
N LEU A 59 -11.65 2.37 5.07
CA LEU A 59 -11.19 2.98 6.32
C LEU A 59 -11.89 4.31 6.53
N THR A 60 -12.38 4.52 7.75
CA THR A 60 -12.76 5.86 8.19
C THR A 60 -11.53 6.76 8.34
N ARG A 61 -11.73 8.07 8.41
CA ARG A 61 -10.64 9.04 8.60
C ARG A 61 -9.83 8.75 9.85
N ASP A 62 -10.49 8.44 10.96
CA ASP A 62 -9.85 8.20 12.26
C ASP A 62 -9.02 6.90 12.24
N GLU A 63 -9.54 5.85 11.60
CA GLU A 63 -8.80 4.60 11.42
C GLU A 63 -7.56 4.78 10.55
N LEU A 64 -7.68 5.55 9.47
CA LEU A 64 -6.55 5.90 8.64
C LEU A 64 -5.50 6.69 9.44
N GLN A 65 -5.92 7.70 10.22
CA GLN A 65 -5.01 8.44 11.10
C GLN A 65 -4.31 7.55 12.13
N LEU A 66 -5.04 6.59 12.72
CA LEU A 66 -4.46 5.64 13.66
C LEU A 66 -3.38 4.78 12.97
N ILE A 67 -3.66 4.27 11.77
CA ILE A 67 -2.70 3.47 10.99
C ILE A 67 -1.46 4.30 10.62
N LEU A 68 -1.66 5.57 10.23
CA LEU A 68 -0.56 6.49 9.91
C LEU A 68 0.29 6.78 11.17
N ALA A 69 -0.35 7.00 12.32
CA ALA A 69 0.35 7.24 13.59
C ALA A 69 1.16 6.02 14.06
N LEU A 70 0.62 4.82 13.88
CA LEU A 70 1.27 3.54 14.21
C LEU A 70 2.43 3.19 13.28
N SER A 71 2.41 3.70 12.05
CA SER A 71 3.44 3.38 11.05
C SER A 71 4.72 4.17 11.28
N ASP A 72 5.87 3.50 11.16
CA ASP A 72 7.19 4.16 11.08
C ASP A 72 7.42 4.76 9.68
N LEU A 73 6.88 4.09 8.66
CA LEU A 73 7.04 4.43 7.25
C LEU A 73 5.72 4.26 6.50
N ILE A 74 5.42 5.19 5.61
CA ILE A 74 4.26 5.11 4.71
C ILE A 74 4.77 4.93 3.28
N VAL A 75 4.21 3.94 2.57
CA VAL A 75 4.53 3.69 1.16
C VAL A 75 3.27 3.82 0.33
N LEU A 76 3.32 4.67 -0.69
CA LEU A 76 2.24 4.88 -1.64
C LEU A 76 2.70 4.44 -3.04
N PRO A 77 2.37 3.21 -3.48
CA PRO A 77 2.86 2.63 -4.73
C PRO A 77 2.09 3.13 -5.97
N TYR A 78 2.07 4.44 -6.21
CA TYR A 78 1.36 5.02 -7.36
C TYR A 78 2.12 4.78 -8.68
N ILE A 79 1.82 3.68 -9.38
CA ILE A 79 2.47 3.40 -10.68
C ILE A 79 2.02 4.36 -11.78
N ASP A 80 0.75 4.80 -11.79
CA ASP A 80 0.23 5.39 -13.03
C ASP A 80 -0.94 6.39 -12.87
N SER A 81 -0.83 7.30 -11.90
CA SER A 81 -1.82 8.37 -11.65
C SER A 81 -1.14 9.74 -11.58
N CYS A 82 -0.43 10.11 -12.64
CA CYS A 82 0.18 11.44 -12.79
C CYS A 82 -0.84 12.58 -12.63
N HIS A 83 -2.13 12.31 -12.88
CA HIS A 83 -3.21 13.30 -12.77
C HIS A 83 -4.01 13.27 -11.46
N ASP A 84 -3.96 12.18 -10.66
CA ASP A 84 -4.80 12.03 -9.45
C ASP A 84 -4.04 12.10 -8.12
N LEU A 85 -2.70 12.19 -8.16
CA LEU A 85 -1.87 12.43 -6.97
C LEU A 85 -2.35 13.67 -6.20
N GLY A 86 -2.81 14.71 -6.89
CA GLY A 86 -3.27 15.96 -6.29
C GLY A 86 -4.62 15.90 -5.55
N VAL A 87 -5.39 14.80 -5.69
CA VAL A 87 -6.73 14.63 -5.08
C VAL A 87 -6.84 13.40 -4.17
N SER A 88 -5.73 12.69 -3.92
CA SER A 88 -5.77 11.55 -3.00
C SER A 88 -5.88 12.03 -1.55
N GLY A 89 -7.05 11.86 -0.93
CA GLY A 89 -7.25 12.15 0.50
C GLY A 89 -6.29 11.37 1.40
N ALA A 90 -5.87 10.17 1.00
CA ALA A 90 -4.85 9.39 1.71
C ALA A 90 -3.47 10.06 1.65
N LEU A 91 -3.09 10.67 0.52
CA LEU A 91 -1.85 11.43 0.41
C LEU A 91 -1.86 12.66 1.32
N HIS A 92 -2.95 13.42 1.32
CA HIS A 92 -3.05 14.62 2.17
C HIS A 92 -2.92 14.28 3.65
N LEU A 93 -3.60 13.22 4.10
CA LEU A 93 -3.50 12.74 5.48
C LEU A 93 -2.12 12.16 5.81
N ALA A 94 -1.48 11.49 4.85
CA ALA A 94 -0.13 10.98 5.03
C ALA A 94 0.89 12.13 5.16
N ILE A 95 0.75 13.22 4.41
CA ILE A 95 1.61 14.41 4.53
C ILE A 95 1.43 15.05 5.92
N ASP A 96 0.18 15.16 6.39
CA ASP A 96 -0.15 15.70 7.71
C ASP A 96 0.42 14.86 8.88
N SER A 97 0.65 13.56 8.66
CA SER A 97 1.16 12.65 9.69
C SER A 97 2.62 12.87 10.10
N LEU A 98 3.38 13.72 9.40
CA LEU A 98 4.83 13.98 9.62
C LEU A 98 5.72 12.72 9.60
N LYS A 99 5.22 11.63 9.03
CA LYS A 99 5.97 10.37 8.87
C LYS A 99 6.79 10.40 7.59
N LEU A 100 7.88 9.62 7.58
CA LEU A 100 8.67 9.43 6.37
C LEU A 100 7.84 8.67 5.32
N MET A 101 7.81 9.21 4.11
CA MET A 101 6.96 8.73 3.03
C MET A 101 7.78 8.38 1.78
N PHE A 102 7.54 7.19 1.23
CA PHE A 102 8.01 6.82 -0.10
C PHE A 102 6.85 6.82 -1.09
N ILE A 103 6.97 7.68 -2.10
CA ILE A 103 6.07 7.68 -3.25
C ILE A 103 6.85 7.05 -4.39
N LEU A 104 6.37 5.91 -4.87
CA LEU A 104 6.95 5.30 -6.08
C LEU A 104 6.40 6.07 -7.28
N LYS A 105 7.30 6.61 -8.10
CA LYS A 105 6.95 7.22 -9.39
C LYS A 105 7.60 6.38 -10.47
N PHE A 106 6.80 5.66 -11.24
CA PHE A 106 7.26 5.02 -12.46
C PHE A 106 6.99 5.99 -13.61
N GLN A 107 8.05 6.42 -14.29
CA GLN A 107 7.93 7.05 -15.60
C GLN A 107 8.13 5.93 -16.61
N ASP A 108 7.17 5.75 -17.51
CA ASP A 108 7.35 4.89 -18.67
C ASP A 108 8.63 5.32 -19.39
N LEU A 109 9.59 4.39 -19.48
CA LEU A 109 10.85 4.52 -20.22
C LEU A 109 10.62 4.21 -21.70
#